data_AF-A0A971AQK4-F1
#
_entry.id   AF-A0A971AQK4-F1
#
_cell.length_a   1.000
_cell.length_b   1.000
_cell.length_c   1.000
_cell.angle_alpha   90.00
_cell.angle_beta   90.00
_cell.angle_gamma   90.00
#
_symmetry.space_group_name_H-M   'P 1'
#
loop_
_entity.id
_entity.type
_entity.pdbx_description
1 polymer ?
#
loop_
_entity_poly.entity_id
_entity_poly.type
_entity_poly.pdbx_seq_one_letter_code
_entity_poly.pdbx_strand_id
1 'polypeptide(L)'
;MQKLSHNRFNRMEWAGAFGDLGTLIPFIIGYITILKLDPLGVLFMFGILMIFSGFYYKTPIPVQPMKAIGGAAITQAAVTPGMVWGAGIFTGLFWLILSLTGKLHYISRIASKPVIRGIVLGLGLLFIMVGTKMMKTDFLAAAIALV
;
A
#
# COMPACT_ATOMS: atom_id res chain seq x y z
N MET A 1 -3.61 -13.81 -15.14
CA MET A 1 -2.52 -14.24 -14.25
C MET A 1 -2.35 -15.74 -14.44
N GLN A 2 -1.23 -16.19 -15.02
CA GLN A 2 -0.92 -17.62 -15.05
C GLN A 2 -0.65 -18.09 -13.61
N LYS A 3 -1.44 -19.04 -13.10
CA LYS A 3 -1.15 -19.70 -11.83
C LYS A 3 0.14 -20.51 -12.00
N LEU A 4 1.24 -20.04 -11.43
CA LEU A 4 2.47 -20.82 -11.34
C LEU A 4 2.20 -22.04 -10.45
N SER A 5 2.64 -23.23 -10.88
CA SER A 5 2.40 -24.46 -10.13
C SER A 5 3.24 -24.53 -8.85
N HIS A 6 4.42 -23.89 -8.83
CA HIS A 6 5.40 -23.91 -7.75
C HIS A 6 6.10 -22.55 -7.62
N ASN A 7 6.61 -22.22 -6.43
CA ASN A 7 7.41 -21.02 -6.17
C ASN A 7 8.75 -21.14 -6.91
N ARG A 8 9.08 -20.20 -7.79
CA ARG A 8 10.29 -20.26 -8.62
C ARG A 8 11.30 -19.27 -8.07
N PHE A 9 11.95 -19.57 -6.94
CA PHE A 9 12.95 -18.73 -6.25
C PHE A 9 14.20 -18.38 -7.09
N ASN A 10 13.99 -17.77 -8.25
CA ASN A 10 14.95 -17.39 -9.26
C ASN A 10 15.32 -15.91 -9.09
N ARG A 11 16.39 -15.47 -9.75
CA ARG A 11 16.88 -14.09 -9.62
C ARG A 11 15.81 -13.02 -9.91
N MET A 12 14.85 -13.31 -10.79
CA MET A 12 13.76 -12.39 -11.10
C MET A 12 12.73 -12.32 -9.98
N GLU A 13 12.44 -13.43 -9.28
CA GLU A 13 11.58 -13.42 -8.09
C GLU A 13 12.23 -12.66 -6.94
N TRP A 14 13.54 -12.82 -6.75
CA TRP A 14 14.30 -12.04 -5.77
C TRP A 14 14.28 -10.53 -6.09
N ALA A 15 14.49 -10.16 -7.35
CA ALA A 15 14.39 -8.77 -7.78
C ALA A 15 12.96 -8.21 -7.62
N GLY A 16 11.94 -9.00 -7.94
CA GLY A 16 10.53 -8.64 -7.80
C GLY A 16 10.09 -8.47 -6.34
N ALA A 17 10.63 -9.26 -5.42
CA ALA A 17 10.33 -9.16 -3.99
C ALA A 17 10.72 -7.81 -3.36
N PHE A 18 11.72 -7.13 -3.93
CA PHE A 18 12.14 -5.80 -3.49
C PHE A 18 11.50 -4.66 -4.30
N GLY A 19 10.60 -4.97 -5.23
CA GLY A 19 10.03 -3.99 -6.16
C GLY A 19 9.12 -2.94 -5.52
N ASP A 20 8.58 -3.20 -4.32
CA ASP A 20 7.69 -2.27 -3.60
C ASP A 20 8.37 -1.47 -2.49
N LEU A 21 9.65 -1.73 -2.20
CA LEU A 21 10.41 -1.06 -1.14
C LEU A 21 10.38 0.47 -1.29
N GLY A 22 10.42 0.98 -2.53
CA GLY A 22 10.41 2.42 -2.79
C GLY A 22 9.17 3.14 -2.27
N THR A 23 8.04 2.43 -2.11
CA THR A 23 6.83 3.00 -1.49
C THR A 23 6.67 2.57 -0.04
N LEU A 24 7.06 1.35 0.29
CA LEU A 24 6.92 0.78 1.62
C LEU A 24 7.75 1.53 2.66
N ILE A 25 9.02 1.84 2.36
CA ILE A 25 9.93 2.49 3.30
C ILE A 25 9.40 3.86 3.76
N PRO A 26 9.01 4.79 2.86
CA PRO A 26 8.43 6.07 3.26
C PRO A 26 7.19 5.94 4.13
N PHE A 27 6.28 5.00 3.82
CA PHE A 27 5.06 4.80 4.60
C PHE A 27 5.33 4.24 5.99
N ILE A 28 6.20 3.23 6.13
CA ILE A 28 6.55 2.66 7.43
C ILE A 28 7.24 3.69 8.31
N ILE A 29 8.16 4.48 7.74
CA ILE A 29 8.78 5.59 8.47
C ILE A 29 7.73 6.59 8.92
N GLY A 30 6.80 7.00 8.06
CA GLY A 30 5.70 7.90 8.43
C GLY A 30 4.82 7.33 9.55
N TYR A 31 4.48 6.05 9.50
CA TYR A 31 3.68 5.39 10.53
C TYR A 31 4.39 5.30 11.89
N ILE A 32 5.68 5.02 11.91
CA ILE A 32 6.45 4.94 13.15
C ILE A 32 6.71 6.34 13.72
N THR A 33 7.13 7.28 12.88
CA THR A 33 7.58 8.61 13.35
C THR A 33 6.42 9.53 13.70
N ILE A 34 5.35 9.51 12.91
CA ILE A 34 4.21 10.43 13.01
C ILE A 34 3.08 9.79 13.82
N LEU A 35 2.61 8.59 13.44
CA LEU A 35 1.54 7.91 14.18
C LEU A 35 2.02 7.20 15.46
N LYS A 36 3.33 7.12 15.70
CA LYS A 36 3.90 6.39 16.84
C LYS A 36 3.44 4.92 16.89
N LEU A 37 3.27 4.29 15.73
CA LEU A 37 3.04 2.85 15.69
C LEU A 37 4.27 2.11 16.21
N ASP A 38 4.03 1.02 16.93
CA ASP A 38 5.09 0.11 17.37
C ASP A 38 5.78 -0.50 16.14
N PRO A 39 7.09 -0.24 15.92
CA PRO A 39 7.83 -0.76 14.78
C PRO A 39 7.82 -2.28 14.71
N LEU A 40 7.93 -2.92 15.87
CA LEU A 40 8.01 -4.37 15.97
C LEU A 40 6.69 -4.98 15.48
N GLY A 41 5.55 -4.56 16.03
CA GLY A 41 4.24 -5.05 15.63
C GLY A 41 3.93 -4.86 14.15
N VAL A 42 4.22 -3.68 13.60
CA VAL A 42 3.96 -3.39 12.18
C VAL A 42 4.86 -4.23 11.26
N LEU A 43 6.17 -4.26 11.49
CA LEU A 43 7.11 -5.00 10.65
C LEU A 43 6.90 -6.52 10.77
N PHE A 44 6.63 -7.01 11.98
CA PHE A 44 6.40 -8.42 12.23
C PHE A 44 5.15 -8.93 11.53
N MET A 45 4.01 -8.23 11.69
CA MET A 45 2.78 -8.60 10.99
C MET A 45 2.92 -8.45 9.48
N PHE A 46 3.59 -7.40 9.00
CA PHE A 46 3.84 -7.21 7.58
C PHE A 46 4.66 -8.36 6.97
N GLY A 47 5.74 -8.79 7.64
CA GLY A 47 6.56 -9.91 7.21
C GLY A 47 5.79 -11.25 7.18
N ILE A 48 4.99 -11.52 8.21
CA ILE A 48 4.14 -12.72 8.24
C ILE A 48 3.15 -12.72 7.07
N LEU A 49 2.46 -11.60 6.84
CA LEU A 49 1.48 -11.48 5.74
C LEU A 49 2.14 -11.61 4.36
N MET A 50 3.35 -11.09 4.19
CA MET A 50 4.13 -11.29 2.95
C MET A 50 4.49 -12.75 2.73
N ILE A 51 4.90 -13.49 3.78
CA ILE A 51 5.19 -14.93 3.68
C ILE A 51 3.92 -15.70 3.27
N PHE A 52 2.79 -15.45 3.94
CA PHE A 52 1.51 -16.07 3.58
C PHE A 52 1.08 -15.75 2.15
N SER A 53 1.20 -14.48 1.74
CA SER A 53 0.91 -14.04 0.37
C SER A 53 1.80 -14.76 -0.65
N GLY A 54 3.10 -14.87 -0.37
CA GLY A 54 4.06 -15.60 -1.21
C GLY A 54 3.70 -17.08 -1.37
N PHE A 55 3.30 -17.76 -0.29
CA PHE A 55 2.84 -19.16 -0.37
C PHE A 55 1.51 -19.33 -1.11
N TYR A 56 0.57 -18.41 -0.92
CA TYR A 56 -0.75 -18.49 -1.54
C TYR A 56 -0.72 -18.16 -3.03
N TYR A 57 -0.08 -17.06 -3.41
CA TYR A 57 -0.03 -16.59 -4.79
C TYR A 57 1.10 -17.21 -5.61
N LYS A 58 2.13 -17.76 -4.96
CA LYS A 58 3.29 -18.42 -5.60
C LYS A 58 4.09 -17.52 -6.54
N THR A 59 4.02 -16.22 -6.32
CA THR A 59 4.73 -15.18 -7.06
C THR A 59 4.95 -14.01 -6.12
N PRO A 60 6.08 -13.29 -6.22
CA PRO A 60 6.24 -12.03 -5.49
C PRO A 60 5.19 -11.05 -5.98
N ILE A 61 4.26 -10.70 -5.10
CA ILE A 61 3.27 -9.66 -5.34
C ILE A 61 3.64 -8.47 -4.46
N PRO A 62 3.79 -7.26 -5.03
CA PRO A 62 3.99 -6.06 -4.23
C PRO A 62 2.76 -5.81 -3.35
N VAL A 63 2.93 -5.88 -2.02
CA VAL A 63 1.87 -5.62 -1.04
C VAL A 63 2.10 -4.23 -0.49
N GLN A 64 1.73 -3.23 -1.28
CA GLN A 64 1.96 -1.83 -0.91
C GLN A 64 0.94 -1.36 0.14
N PRO A 65 1.37 -0.54 1.12
CA PRO A 65 0.43 0.24 1.92
C PRO A 65 -0.48 1.04 0.99
N MET A 66 -1.79 0.95 1.19
CA MET A 66 -2.75 1.65 0.35
C MET A 66 -2.53 3.16 0.49
N LYS A 67 -1.99 3.80 -0.56
CA LYS A 67 -1.48 5.18 -0.51
C LYS A 67 -2.49 6.19 0.05
N ALA A 68 -3.78 5.97 -0.20
CA ALA A 68 -4.87 6.80 0.30
C ALA A 68 -5.07 6.65 1.83
N ILE A 69 -5.11 5.42 2.35
CA ILE A 69 -5.26 5.16 3.79
C ILE A 69 -4.00 5.63 4.52
N GLY A 70 -2.82 5.34 3.97
CA GLY A 70 -1.57 5.76 4.59
C GLY A 70 -1.40 7.27 4.62
N GLY A 71 -1.74 7.96 3.53
CA GLY A 71 -1.73 9.42 3.49
C GLY A 71 -2.72 10.04 4.48
N ALA A 72 -3.94 9.50 4.55
CA ALA A 72 -4.96 9.97 5.50
C ALA A 72 -4.53 9.74 6.96
N ALA A 73 -4.00 8.57 7.27
CA ALA A 73 -3.53 8.22 8.62
C ALA A 73 -2.40 9.14 9.09
N ILE A 74 -1.47 9.50 8.20
CA ILE A 74 -0.34 10.37 8.52
C ILE A 74 -0.76 11.85 8.64
N THR A 75 -1.74 12.29 7.86
CA THR A 75 -2.10 13.72 7.76
C THR A 75 -3.15 14.15 8.78
N GLN A 76 -4.00 13.24 9.25
CA GLN A 76 -5.11 13.57 10.14
C GLN A 76 -4.73 13.39 11.61
N ALA A 77 -4.71 14.49 12.37
CA ALA A 77 -4.34 14.51 13.79
C ALA A 77 -5.27 13.67 14.70
N ALA A 78 -6.48 13.33 14.25
CA ALA A 78 -7.44 12.54 15.00
C ALA A 78 -7.26 11.01 14.85
N VAL A 79 -6.31 10.55 14.03
CA VAL A 79 -6.10 9.12 13.79
C VAL A 79 -5.16 8.54 14.84
N THR A 80 -5.68 7.62 15.66
CA THR A 80 -4.90 6.90 16.66
C THR A 80 -4.30 5.60 16.10
N PRO A 81 -3.21 5.08 16.68
CA PRO A 81 -2.69 3.74 16.37
C PRO A 81 -3.76 2.65 16.34
N GLY A 82 -4.64 2.63 17.34
CA GLY A 82 -5.72 1.64 17.46
C GLY A 82 -6.72 1.71 16.31
N MET A 83 -6.99 2.91 15.79
CA MET A 83 -7.86 3.07 14.61
C MET A 83 -7.22 2.49 13.34
N VAL A 84 -5.89 2.58 13.20
CA VAL A 84 -5.19 1.98 12.06
C VAL A 84 -5.30 0.45 12.11
N TRP A 85 -5.09 -0.15 13.28
CA TRP A 85 -5.28 -1.60 13.48
C TRP A 85 -6.72 -2.02 13.20
N GLY A 86 -7.70 -1.27 13.74
CA GLY A 86 -9.11 -1.52 13.50
C GLY A 86 -9.50 -1.42 12.02
N ALA A 87 -9.02 -0.38 11.33
CA ALA A 87 -9.23 -0.22 9.89
C ALA A 87 -8.59 -1.36 9.08
N GLY A 88 -7.38 -1.81 9.46
CA GLY A 88 -6.72 -2.95 8.82
C GLY A 88 -7.49 -4.26 8.95
N ILE A 89 -7.95 -4.59 10.16
CA ILE A 89 -8.75 -5.80 10.41
C ILE A 89 -10.11 -5.69 9.71
N PHE A 90 -10.78 -4.55 9.82
CA PHE A 90 -12.08 -4.32 9.19
C PHE A 90 -11.99 -4.45 7.68
N THR A 91 -11.02 -3.79 7.05
CA THR A 91 -10.84 -3.87 5.60
C THR A 91 -10.48 -5.29 5.17
N GLY A 92 -9.58 -5.97 5.87
CA GLY A 92 -9.24 -7.37 5.61
C GLY A 92 -10.46 -8.29 5.68
N LEU A 93 -11.26 -8.19 6.75
CA LEU A 93 -12.46 -8.99 6.93
C LEU A 93 -13.54 -8.65 5.89
N PHE A 94 -13.74 -7.36 5.61
CA PHE A 94 -14.68 -6.89 4.60
C PHE A 94 -14.38 -7.47 3.22
N TRP A 95 -13.12 -7.38 2.78
CA TRP A 95 -12.69 -7.96 1.50
C TRP A 95 -12.77 -9.49 1.50
N LEU A 96 -12.44 -10.15 2.61
CA LEU A 96 -12.54 -11.60 2.73
C LEU A 96 -13.99 -12.08 2.57
N ILE A 97 -14.94 -11.44 3.27
CA ILE A 97 -16.37 -11.77 3.18
C ILE A 97 -16.89 -11.49 1.76
N LEU A 98 -16.52 -10.37 1.16
CA LEU A 98 -16.92 -10.05 -0.22
C LEU A 98 -16.35 -11.04 -1.25
N SER A 99 -15.11 -11.50 -1.04
CA SER A 99 -14.47 -12.50 -1.88
C SER A 99 -15.14 -13.87 -1.75
N LEU A 100 -15.45 -14.31 -0.53
CA LEU A 100 -16.09 -15.61 -0.27
C LEU A 100 -17.54 -15.66 -0.76
N THR A 101 -18.26 -14.54 -0.70
CA THR A 101 -19.67 -14.46 -1.14
C THR A 101 -19.84 -14.36 -2.67
N GLY A 102 -18.76 -14.23 -3.45
CA GLY A 102 -18.81 -14.11 -4.91
C GLY A 102 -19.42 -12.79 -5.43
N LYS A 103 -19.87 -11.91 -4.54
CA LYS A 103 -20.49 -10.62 -4.87
C LYS A 103 -19.51 -9.61 -5.46
N LEU A 104 -18.21 -9.84 -5.29
CA LEU A 104 -17.14 -9.01 -5.83
C LEU A 104 -17.26 -8.82 -7.36
N HIS A 105 -17.68 -9.85 -8.10
CA HIS A 105 -17.87 -9.74 -9.55
C HIS A 105 -18.95 -8.71 -9.94
N TYR A 106 -20.03 -8.61 -9.18
CA TYR A 106 -21.09 -7.63 -9.44
C TYR A 106 -20.63 -6.21 -9.13
N ILE A 107 -19.94 -6.01 -8.00
CA ILE A 107 -19.41 -4.71 -7.60
C ILE A 107 -18.33 -4.24 -8.59
N SER A 108 -17.47 -5.15 -9.05
CA SER A 108 -16.41 -4.82 -10.01
C SER A 108 -16.92 -4.30 -11.36
N ARG A 109 -18.17 -4.59 -11.74
CA ARG A 109 -18.79 -4.04 -12.97
C ARG A 109 -19.09 -2.54 -12.86
N ILE A 110 -19.31 -2.03 -11.64
CA ILE A 110 -19.53 -0.60 -11.39
C ILE A 110 -18.22 0.18 -11.58
N ALA A 111 -17.08 -0.44 -11.29
CA ALA A 111 -15.74 0.11 -11.52
C ALA A 111 -15.38 0.11 -13.02
N SER A 112 -16.14 0.86 -13.81
CA SER A 112 -15.94 0.99 -15.25
C SER A 112 -14.58 1.64 -15.55
N LYS A 113 -14.03 1.36 -16.74
CA LYS A 113 -12.72 1.90 -17.18
C LYS A 113 -12.61 3.44 -17.03
N PRO A 114 -13.65 4.25 -17.34
CA PRO A 114 -13.60 5.70 -17.13
C PRO A 114 -13.41 6.08 -15.66
N VAL A 115 -14.09 5.39 -14.73
CA VAL A 115 -13.99 5.65 -13.28
C VAL A 115 -12.57 5.34 -12.78
N ILE A 116 -12.02 4.19 -13.16
CA ILE A 116 -10.65 3.80 -12.76
C ILE A 116 -9.63 4.83 -13.30
N ARG A 117 -9.76 5.24 -14.56
CA ARG A 117 -8.89 6.26 -15.15
C ARG A 117 -9.03 7.62 -14.45
N GLY A 118 -10.24 8.01 -14.08
CA GLY A 118 -10.50 9.23 -13.31
C GLY A 118 -9.85 9.19 -11.92
N ILE A 119 -9.94 8.06 -11.21
CA ILE A 119 -9.27 7.86 -9.92
C ILE A 119 -7.75 7.95 -10.08
N VAL A 120 -7.16 7.28 -11.08
CA VAL A 120 -5.72 7.31 -11.32
C VAL A 120 -5.23 8.72 -11.69
N LEU A 121 -5.98 9.43 -12.54
CA LEU A 121 -5.68 10.83 -12.89
C LEU A 121 -5.75 11.72 -11.65
N GLY A 122 -6.82 11.59 -10.85
CA GLY A 122 -7.03 12.36 -9.63
C GLY A 122 -5.92 12.11 -8.60
N LEU A 123 -5.52 10.86 -8.40
CA LEU A 123 -4.39 10.49 -7.55
C LEU A 123 -3.07 11.07 -8.07
N GLY A 124 -2.83 11.03 -9.38
CA GLY A 124 -1.65 11.63 -10.00
C GLY A 124 -1.58 13.14 -9.77
N LEU A 125 -2.68 13.86 -10.00
CA LEU A 125 -2.78 15.30 -9.75
C LEU A 125 -2.61 15.64 -8.25
N LEU A 126 -3.18 14.82 -7.36
CA LEU A 126 -3.01 14.98 -5.92
C LEU A 126 -1.55 14.81 -5.50
N PHE A 127 -0.83 13.83 -6.05
CA PHE A 127 0.61 13.68 -5.77
C PHE A 127 1.45 14.84 -6.28
N ILE A 128 1.13 15.40 -7.45
CA ILE A 128 1.79 16.61 -7.96
C ILE A 128 1.56 17.78 -7.00
N MET A 129 0.33 17.98 -6.54
CA MET A 129 -0.02 19.07 -5.61
C MET A 129 0.69 18.92 -4.26
N VAL A 130 0.68 17.72 -3.67
CA VAL A 130 1.34 17.47 -2.39
C VAL A 130 2.86 17.57 -2.54
N GLY A 131 3.43 16.99 -3.60
CA GLY A 131 4.86 17.05 -3.90
C GLY A 131 5.36 18.49 -4.05
N THR A 132 4.67 19.32 -4.83
CA THR A 132 5.01 20.74 -4.98
C THR A 132 4.89 21.53 -3.67
N LYS A 133 3.91 21.20 -2.81
CA LYS A 133 3.81 21.80 -1.48
C LYS A 133 4.99 21.41 -0.58
N MET A 134 5.40 20.14 -0.59
CA MET A 134 6.55 19.67 0.18
C MET A 134 7.87 20.29 -0.30
N MET A 135 8.04 20.46 -1.61
CA MET A 135 9.23 21.12 -2.19
C MET A 135 9.38 22.57 -1.74
N LYS A 136 8.28 23.28 -1.46
CA LYS A 136 8.32 24.65 -0.92
C LYS A 136 8.81 24.70 0.53
N THR A 137 8.59 23.64 1.30
CA THR A 137 8.96 23.58 2.72
C THR A 137 10.44 23.26 2.90
N ASP A 138 11.02 22.43 2.03
CA ASP A 138 12.42 22.01 2.10
C ASP A 138 13.08 22.07 0.71
N PHE A 139 13.56 23.26 0.34
CA PHE A 139 14.13 23.55 -0.97
C PHE A 139 15.41 22.76 -1.27
N LEU A 140 16.19 22.44 -0.22
CA LEU A 140 17.46 21.73 -0.35
C LEU A 140 17.22 20.24 -0.64
N ALA A 141 16.28 19.62 0.08
CA ALA A 141 15.82 18.27 -0.23
C ALA A 141 15.16 18.18 -1.61
N ALA A 142 14.39 19.21 -2.00
CA ALA A 142 13.76 19.30 -3.31
C ALA A 142 14.77 19.33 -4.46
N ALA A 143 15.85 20.11 -4.32
CA ALA A 143 16.90 20.22 -5.34
C ALA A 143 17.66 18.90 -5.53
N ILE A 144 17.95 18.17 -4.45
CA ILE A 144 18.61 16.86 -4.50
C ILE A 144 17.71 15.80 -5.12
N ALA A 145 16.40 15.81 -4.82
CA ALA A 145 15.44 14.83 -5.33
C ALA A 145 15.07 15.03 -6.82
N LEU A 146 15.41 16.18 -7.40
CA LEU A 146 15.11 16.53 -8.80
C LEU A 146 16.24 16.14 -9.77
N VAL A 147 17.43 15.81 -9.24
CA VAL A 147 18.63 15.37 -9.97
C VAL A 147 18.73 13.85 -9.94
#